data_AF-A0A4Q3FSC4-F1
#
_entry.id   AF-A0A4Q3FSC4-F1
#
_cell.length_a   1.000
_cell.length_b   1.000
_cell.length_c   1.000
_cell.angle_alpha   90.00
_cell.angle_beta   90.00
_cell.angle_gamma   90.00
#
_symmetry.space_group_name_H-M   'P 1'
#
loop_
_entity.id
_entity.type
_entity.pdbx_description
1 polymer ?
#
loop_
_entity_poly.entity_id
_entity_poly.type
_entity_poly.pdbx_seq_one_letter_code
_entity_poly.pdbx_strand_id
1 'polypeptide(L)'
;MPQPYELVDDPARIDAVAAHAYLSRSYWAEGIPLDVVARSIDHSLCVAIFHEGQQIAFARAVTDYSTFGYLMDVHVLEEHRGKG
;
A
#
# COMPACT_ATOMS: atom_id res chain seq x y z
N MET A 1 13.47 9.25 -6.76
CA MET A 1 12.67 10.02 -5.78
C MET A 1 13.61 10.94 -5.02
N PRO A 2 13.24 12.19 -4.70
CA PRO A 2 14.06 13.01 -3.82
C PRO A 2 14.20 12.29 -2.47
N GLN A 3 15.42 12.24 -1.92
CA GLN A 3 15.59 11.80 -0.53
C GLN A 3 14.76 12.74 0.36
N PRO A 4 13.98 12.21 1.33
CA PRO A 4 14.13 10.92 2.03
C PRO A 4 13.01 9.90 1.72
N TYR A 5 12.53 9.81 0.48
CA TYR A 5 11.55 8.79 0.09
C TYR A 5 12.22 7.47 -0.36
N GLU A 6 11.74 6.34 0.17
CA GLU A 6 12.18 4.98 -0.16
C GLU A 6 11.03 4.18 -0.77
N LEU A 7 11.26 3.46 -1.87
CA LEU A 7 10.31 2.53 -2.47
C LEU A 7 10.60 1.13 -1.91
N VAL A 8 9.57 0.46 -1.41
CA VAL A 8 9.66 -0.86 -0.80
C VAL A 8 8.68 -1.80 -1.49
N ASP A 9 9.17 -2.96 -1.92
CA ASP A 9 8.39 -4.03 -2.54
C ASP A 9 8.60 -5.40 -1.84
N ASP A 10 9.42 -5.45 -0.78
CA ASP A 10 9.55 -6.60 0.11
C ASP A 10 8.29 -6.70 1.02
N PRO A 11 7.47 -7.76 0.89
CA PRO A 11 6.26 -7.92 1.69
C PRO A 11 6.51 -7.89 3.20
N ALA A 12 7.69 -8.36 3.66
CA ALA A 12 8.04 -8.38 5.09
C ALA A 12 8.23 -6.97 5.67
N ARG A 13 8.38 -5.96 4.82
CA ARG A 13 8.54 -4.55 5.19
C ARG A 13 7.28 -3.72 5.00
N ILE A 14 6.21 -4.28 4.43
CA ILE A 14 4.93 -3.58 4.26
C ILE A 14 4.20 -3.51 5.60
N ASP A 15 3.81 -2.31 6.01
CA ASP A 15 3.04 -2.09 7.22
C ASP A 15 1.54 -2.24 6.94
N ALA A 16 0.98 -3.40 7.32
CA ALA A 16 -0.43 -3.70 7.19
C ALA A 16 -1.32 -2.80 8.06
N VAL A 17 -0.83 -2.34 9.21
CA VAL A 17 -1.57 -1.44 10.11
C VAL A 17 -1.68 -0.05 9.46
N ALA A 18 -0.59 0.44 8.86
CA ALA A 18 -0.59 1.71 8.12
C ALA A 18 -1.51 1.66 6.90
N ALA A 19 -1.44 0.59 6.11
CA ALA A 19 -2.35 0.40 4.96
C ALA A 19 -3.81 0.33 5.41
N HIS A 20 -4.12 -0.45 6.45
CA HIS A 20 -5.47 -0.56 7.02
C HIS A 20 -5.99 0.79 7.54
N ALA A 21 -5.16 1.57 8.23
CA ALA A 21 -5.56 2.88 8.76
C ALA A 21 -6.06 3.85 7.68
N TYR A 22 -5.54 3.74 6.46
CA TYR A 22 -6.06 4.49 5.31
C TYR A 22 -7.25 3.78 4.65
N LEU A 23 -7.15 2.47 4.41
CA LEU A 23 -8.17 1.72 3.68
C LEU A 23 -9.51 1.67 4.41
N SER A 24 -9.52 1.50 5.73
CA SER A 24 -10.75 1.40 6.52
C SER A 24 -11.62 2.66 6.48
N ARG A 25 -11.08 3.79 6.00
CA ARG A 25 -11.78 5.08 5.81
C ARG A 25 -11.92 5.48 4.34
N SER A 26 -11.45 4.66 3.41
CA SER A 26 -11.56 4.95 1.97
C SER A 26 -12.96 4.58 1.47
N TYR A 27 -13.44 5.25 0.42
CA TYR A 27 -14.78 4.96 -0.11
C TYR A 27 -14.91 3.55 -0.72
N TRP A 28 -13.81 2.88 -1.05
CA TRP A 28 -13.79 1.56 -1.71
C TRP A 28 -13.50 0.40 -0.76
N ALA A 29 -12.99 0.68 0.45
CA ALA A 29 -12.64 -0.33 1.45
C ALA A 29 -13.09 0.07 2.87
N GLU A 30 -14.15 0.87 2.98
CA GLU A 30 -14.69 1.35 4.26
C GLU A 30 -14.95 0.19 5.22
N GLY A 31 -14.40 0.29 6.43
CA GLY A 31 -14.55 -0.73 7.47
C GLY A 31 -13.88 -2.08 7.19
N ILE A 32 -12.98 -2.18 6.18
CA ILE A 32 -12.26 -3.44 5.91
C ILE A 32 -11.52 -3.94 7.15
N PRO A 33 -11.68 -5.21 7.56
CA PRO A 33 -10.96 -5.75 8.71
C PRO A 33 -9.44 -5.80 8.50
N LEU A 34 -8.67 -5.54 9.56
CA LEU A 34 -7.21 -5.59 9.53
C LEU A 34 -6.65 -6.95 9.09
N ASP A 35 -7.27 -8.05 9.52
CA ASP A 35 -6.81 -9.40 9.15
C ASP A 35 -7.01 -9.70 7.65
N VAL A 36 -8.03 -9.09 7.03
CA VAL A 36 -8.25 -9.16 5.58
C VAL A 36 -7.19 -8.36 4.85
N VAL A 37 -6.86 -7.14 5.31
CA VAL A 37 -5.77 -6.34 4.73
C VAL A 37 -4.44 -7.08 4.81
N ALA A 38 -4.08 -7.59 5.98
CA ALA A 38 -2.84 -8.35 6.19
C ALA A 38 -2.76 -9.57 5.24
N ARG A 39 -3.81 -10.40 5.20
CA ARG A 39 -3.87 -11.54 4.28
C ARG A 39 -3.81 -11.12 2.81
N SER A 40 -4.40 -9.98 2.44
CA SER A 40 -4.35 -9.49 1.06
C SER A 40 -2.93 -9.11 0.63
N ILE A 41 -2.13 -8.58 1.56
CA ILE A 41 -0.72 -8.23 1.35
C ILE A 41 0.10 -9.50 1.10
N ASP A 42 -0.11 -10.56 1.90
CA ASP A 42 0.58 -11.85 1.76
C ASP A 42 0.34 -12.54 0.40
N HIS A 43 -0.77 -12.24 -0.28
CA HIS A 43 -1.20 -12.90 -1.52
C HIS A 43 -1.19 -11.99 -2.75
N SER A 44 -0.57 -10.82 -2.68
CA SER A 44 -0.53 -9.87 -3.80
C SER A 44 0.87 -9.27 -3.98
N LEU A 45 1.13 -8.76 -5.17
CA LEU A 45 2.28 -7.88 -5.37
C LEU A 45 1.98 -6.54 -4.70
N CYS A 46 2.78 -6.14 -3.72
CA CYS A 46 2.60 -4.90 -2.98
C CYS A 46 3.81 -3.99 -3.15
N VAL A 47 3.55 -2.69 -3.22
CA VAL A 47 4.58 -1.67 -3.13
C VAL A 47 4.14 -0.58 -2.16
N ALA A 48 5.11 -0.03 -1.43
CA ALA A 48 4.90 1.06 -0.50
C ALA A 48 5.98 2.12 -0.67
N ILE A 49 5.65 3.35 -0.29
CA ILE A 49 6.66 4.41 -0.12
C ILE A 49 6.81 4.69 1.36
N PHE A 50 8.05 4.70 1.82
CA PHE A 50 8.43 5.11 3.16
C PHE A 50 9.05 6.51 3.14
N HIS A 51 8.80 7.27 4.19
CA HIS A 51 9.45 8.56 4.47
C HIS A 51 9.79 8.61 5.95
N GLU A 52 11.07 8.78 6.28
CA GLU A 52 11.56 8.84 7.67
C GLU A 52 11.11 7.64 8.53
N GLY A 53 11.03 6.45 7.92
CA GLY A 53 10.63 5.21 8.59
C GLY A 53 9.12 4.96 8.66
N GLN A 54 8.29 5.88 8.19
CA GLN A 54 6.83 5.72 8.14
C GLN A 54 6.35 5.36 6.72
N GLN A 55 5.43 4.41 6.60
CA GLN A 55 4.74 4.12 5.33
C GLN A 55 3.75 5.26 5.01
N ILE A 56 3.98 5.96 3.89
CA ILE A 56 3.20 7.14 3.48
C ILE A 56 2.40 6.93 2.17
N ALA A 57 2.66 5.84 1.45
CA ALA A 57 1.88 5.42 0.30
C ALA A 57 1.89 3.91 0.17
N PHE A 58 0.87 3.37 -0.49
CA PHE A 58 0.72 1.95 -0.74
C PHE A 58 -0.04 1.72 -2.05
N ALA A 59 0.30 0.65 -2.75
CA ALA A 59 -0.42 0.13 -3.90
C ALA A 59 -0.27 -1.38 -3.95
N ARG A 60 -1.28 -2.06 -4.48
CA ARG A 60 -1.31 -3.51 -4.56
C ARG A 60 -1.86 -4.00 -5.90
N ALA A 61 -1.28 -5.07 -6.43
CA ALA A 61 -1.74 -5.74 -7.63
C ALA A 61 -2.03 -7.22 -7.34
N VAL A 62 -3.25 -7.66 -7.63
CA VAL A 62 -3.59 -9.09 -7.71
C VAL A 62 -3.24 -9.54 -9.12
N THR A 63 -2.31 -10.49 -9.26
CA THR A 63 -1.75 -10.87 -10.56
C THR A 63 -1.34 -12.34 -10.61
N ASP A 64 -1.39 -12.93 -11.80
CA ASP A 64 -0.82 -14.25 -12.12
C ASP A 64 0.66 -14.18 -12.51
N TYR A 65 1.25 -12.97 -12.48
CA TYR A 65 2.61 -12.65 -12.90
C TYR A 65 2.92 -12.98 -14.37
N SER A 66 1.90 -13.17 -15.22
CA SER A 66 2.07 -13.62 -16.60
C SER A 66 1.17 -12.89 -17.59
N THR A 67 -0.15 -12.91 -17.37
CA THR A 67 -1.14 -12.48 -18.38
C THR A 67 -2.18 -11.49 -17.85
N PHE A 68 -2.33 -11.40 -16.53
CA PHE A 68 -3.33 -10.53 -15.92
C PHE A 68 -2.81 -9.87 -14.64
N GLY A 69 -3.18 -8.60 -14.45
CA GLY A 69 -2.95 -7.88 -13.20
C GLY A 69 -4.05 -6.85 -12.96
N TYR A 70 -4.54 -6.77 -11.72
CA TYR A 70 -5.53 -5.78 -11.30
C TYR A 70 -4.96 -4.92 -10.16
N LEU A 71 -4.70 -3.66 -10.49
CA LEU A 71 -4.14 -2.65 -9.58
C LEU A 71 -5.25 -2.03 -8.71
N MET A 72 -5.03 -1.96 -7.41
CA MET A 72 -5.97 -1.44 -6.42
C MET A 72 -5.25 -0.87 -5.19
N ASP A 73 -6.03 -0.33 -4.25
CA ASP A 73 -5.58 0.19 -2.96
C ASP A 73 -4.54 1.32 -3.04
N VAL A 74 -4.43 1.96 -4.21
CA VAL A 74 -3.48 3.03 -4.49
C VAL A 74 -3.83 4.27 -3.68
N HIS A 75 -2.93 4.67 -2.79
CA HIS A 75 -3.09 5.90 -2.02
C HIS A 75 -1.76 6.50 -1.57
N VAL A 76 -1.82 7.80 -1.25
CA VAL A 76 -0.75 8.58 -0.62
C VAL A 76 -1.39 9.40 0.50
N LEU A 77 -0.74 9.47 1.66
CA LEU A 77 -1.16 10.35 2.76
C LEU A 77 -1.18 11.81 2.31
N GLU A 78 -2.16 12.57 2.78
CA GLU A 78 -2.47 13.93 2.34
C GLU A 78 -1.23 14.85 2.31
N GLU A 79 -0.39 14.78 3.33
CA GLU A 79 0.82 15.62 3.53
C GLU A 79 1.96 15.35 2.53
N HIS A 80 1.90 14.21 1.82
CA HIS A 80 2.90 13.81 0.84
C HIS A 80 2.38 13.87 -0.61
N ARG A 81 1.13 14.31 -0.84
CA ARG A 81 0.56 14.47 -2.18
C ARG A 81 1.17 15.65 -2.94
N GLY A 82 1.07 15.63 -4.27
CA GLY A 82 1.56 16.72 -5.15
C GLY A 82 3.08 16.78 -5.31
N LYS A 83 3.80 15.74 -4.86
CA LYS A 83 5.27 15.63 -4.92
C LYS A 83 5.74 14.63 -6.01
N GLY A 84 4.83 14.21 -6.87
CA GLY A 84 5.01 13.23 -7.96
C GLY A 84 3.72 13.08 -8.73
#